data_AF-E3RWC7-F1
#
_entry.id   AF-E3RWC7-F1
#
_cell.length_a   1.000
_cell.length_b   1.000
_cell.length_c   1.000
_cell.angle_alpha   90.00
_cell.angle_beta   90.00
_cell.angle_gamma   90.00
#
_symmetry.space_group_name_H-M   'P 1'
#
loop_
_entity.id
_entity.type
_entity.pdbx_description
1 polymer ?
#
loop_
_entity_poly.entity_id
_entity_poly.type
_entity_poly.pdbx_seq_one_letter_code
_entity_poly.pdbx_strand_id
1 'polypeptide(L)'
;MEVATATQPKTEGAPHPTEEATTGQSRIAHTLTACCRCRTRKTRCDPGLPRCGPCERSNSHCEYYDPTKARKIPRNYVVHLQQKVRQLEKQLADLEKDDVEPDPEDVMRGAATVRVQDSDESKFLGPSSGITITRLVMQLAKQFTESKSISEIVPHAQAKDSRETFTQEDQRPTSKIYPMVSDVAAEELPNRDLTNLLVELFYCKGM
;
A
#
# COMPACT_ATOMS: atom_id res chain seq x y z
N MET A 1 18.23 -38.27 55.18
CA MET A 1 18.05 -37.09 54.30
C MET A 1 18.08 -37.61 52.89
N GLU A 2 16.88 -37.71 52.32
CA GLU A 2 16.56 -38.57 51.19
C GLU A 2 16.74 -37.86 49.84
N VAL A 3 17.45 -38.58 48.97
CA VAL A 3 17.32 -38.83 47.53
C VAL A 3 16.41 -37.93 46.68
N ALA A 4 17.00 -37.50 45.55
CA ALA A 4 16.39 -36.86 44.40
C ALA A 4 15.17 -37.61 43.81
N THR A 5 14.24 -36.85 43.22
CA THR A 5 13.25 -37.38 42.26
C THR A 5 13.08 -36.41 41.10
N ALA A 6 13.14 -36.97 39.90
CA ALA A 6 12.98 -36.33 38.61
C ALA A 6 11.51 -36.07 38.26
N THR A 7 11.22 -35.07 37.42
CA THR A 7 10.05 -35.11 36.52
C THR A 7 10.35 -34.37 35.21
N GLN A 8 9.99 -35.03 34.12
CA GLN A 8 10.21 -34.68 32.70
C GLN A 8 9.21 -33.64 32.15
N PRO A 9 9.48 -33.06 30.96
CA PRO A 9 8.63 -32.09 30.25
C PRO A 9 7.61 -32.76 29.30
N LYS A 10 6.50 -32.07 28.99
CA LYS A 10 5.46 -32.29 27.93
C LYS A 10 4.34 -31.26 28.21
N THR A 11 3.62 -30.60 27.31
CA THR A 11 3.44 -30.61 25.85
C THR A 11 2.65 -29.35 25.49
N GLU A 12 3.08 -28.68 24.42
CA GLU A 12 2.28 -28.25 23.26
C GLU A 12 0.98 -27.46 23.50
N GLY A 13 1.00 -26.23 22.99
CA GLY A 13 -0.12 -25.30 22.99
C GLY A 13 -1.30 -25.75 22.13
N ALA A 14 -2.48 -25.45 22.66
CA ALA A 14 -3.71 -25.41 21.90
C ALA A 14 -3.92 -23.97 21.36
N PRO A 15 -4.34 -23.80 20.09
CA PRO A 15 -4.63 -22.50 19.52
C PRO A 15 -5.95 -21.99 20.11
N HIS A 16 -5.90 -20.84 20.76
CA HIS A 16 -7.09 -20.05 21.08
C HIS A 16 -7.73 -19.62 19.75
N PRO A 17 -9.03 -19.87 19.52
CA PRO A 17 -9.69 -19.38 18.33
C PRO A 17 -9.67 -17.84 18.35
N THR A 18 -9.23 -17.28 17.24
CA THR A 18 -9.27 -15.85 16.91
C THR A 18 -10.70 -15.34 17.01
N GLU A 19 -11.07 -14.80 18.17
CA GLU A 19 -12.27 -13.98 18.36
C GLU A 19 -12.01 -12.54 17.85
N GLU A 20 -11.71 -12.40 16.56
CA GLU A 20 -11.55 -11.11 15.90
C GLU A 20 -12.72 -10.86 14.93
N ALA A 21 -13.96 -10.82 15.43
CA ALA A 21 -15.10 -10.41 14.61
C ALA A 21 -16.34 -9.84 15.35
N THR A 22 -16.30 -9.65 16.68
CA THR A 22 -17.52 -9.29 17.45
C THR A 22 -17.40 -8.04 18.33
N THR A 23 -16.26 -7.36 18.35
CA THR A 23 -16.04 -6.20 19.22
C THR A 23 -16.80 -4.96 18.78
N GLY A 24 -17.11 -4.81 17.49
CA GLY A 24 -17.82 -3.64 16.95
C GLY A 24 -19.34 -3.64 17.21
N GLN A 25 -19.99 -4.80 17.14
CA GLN A 25 -21.45 -4.90 17.29
C GLN A 25 -21.89 -4.69 18.75
N SER A 26 -21.09 -5.16 19.72
CA SER A 26 -21.39 -5.01 21.15
C SER A 26 -21.35 -3.55 21.60
N ARG A 27 -20.43 -2.73 21.09
CA ARG A 27 -20.28 -1.32 21.51
C ARG A 27 -21.50 -0.47 21.14
N ILE A 28 -22.09 -0.72 19.98
CA ILE A 28 -23.29 0.00 19.50
C ILE A 28 -24.50 -0.38 20.35
N ALA A 29 -24.60 -1.63 20.79
CA ALA A 29 -25.72 -2.09 21.61
C ALA A 29 -25.81 -1.32 22.93
N HIS A 30 -24.68 -1.05 23.60
CA HIS A 30 -24.63 -0.38 24.90
C HIS A 30 -24.91 1.14 24.87
N THR A 31 -24.87 1.78 23.70
CA THR A 31 -25.15 3.23 23.55
C THR A 31 -26.57 3.52 23.09
N LEU A 32 -27.38 2.50 22.80
CA LEU A 32 -28.76 2.69 22.38
C LEU A 32 -29.61 3.25 23.52
N THR A 33 -30.30 4.35 23.22
CA THR A 33 -31.27 4.94 24.16
C THR A 33 -32.36 3.93 24.55
N ALA A 34 -33.07 4.16 25.67
CA ALA A 34 -34.21 3.34 26.04
C ALA A 34 -35.41 3.58 25.10
N CYS A 35 -36.14 2.51 24.74
CA CYS A 35 -37.27 2.59 23.79
C CYS A 35 -38.47 3.32 24.41
N CYS A 36 -39.35 3.85 23.56
CA CYS A 36 -40.52 4.64 23.98
C CYS A 36 -41.37 3.88 25.00
N ARG A 37 -41.65 2.59 24.76
CA ARG A 37 -42.47 1.78 25.66
C ARG A 37 -41.81 1.57 27.04
N CYS A 38 -40.52 1.26 27.07
CA CYS A 38 -39.79 1.11 28.34
C CYS A 38 -39.69 2.44 29.10
N ARG A 39 -39.56 3.58 28.39
CA ARG A 39 -39.63 4.92 28.99
C ARG A 39 -41.00 5.18 29.62
N THR A 40 -42.09 4.96 28.88
CA THR A 40 -43.46 5.16 29.39
C THR A 40 -43.76 4.28 30.59
N ARG A 41 -43.28 3.03 30.59
CA ARG A 41 -43.47 2.08 31.69
C ARG A 41 -42.47 2.22 32.84
N LYS A 42 -41.46 3.09 32.70
CA LYS A 42 -40.36 3.25 33.67
C LYS A 42 -39.65 1.93 34.02
N THR A 43 -39.47 1.06 33.03
CA THR A 43 -38.78 -0.24 33.18
C THR A 43 -37.41 -0.22 32.52
N ARG A 44 -36.46 -1.04 33.02
CA ARG A 44 -35.14 -1.21 32.39
C ARG A 44 -35.30 -1.68 30.93
N CYS A 45 -34.59 -1.01 30.02
CA CYS A 45 -34.57 -1.35 28.59
C CYS A 45 -33.24 -2.05 28.27
N ASP A 46 -33.30 -3.24 27.70
CA ASP A 46 -32.10 -3.97 27.32
C ASP A 46 -31.54 -3.49 25.97
N PRO A 47 -30.21 -3.57 25.77
CA PRO A 47 -29.54 -3.18 24.54
C PRO A 47 -29.76 -4.13 23.34
N GLY A 48 -30.51 -5.22 23.52
CA GLY A 48 -30.76 -6.24 22.49
C GLY A 48 -31.33 -5.68 21.18
N LEU A 49 -30.82 -6.19 20.06
CA LEU A 49 -31.31 -5.96 18.70
C LEU A 49 -31.85 -7.28 18.15
N PRO A 50 -32.98 -7.31 17.41
CA PRO A 50 -33.75 -6.18 16.84
C PRO A 50 -34.77 -5.55 17.79
N ARG A 51 -35.03 -6.14 18.97
CA ARG A 51 -35.94 -5.62 20.00
C ARG A 51 -35.31 -5.79 21.38
N CYS A 52 -35.70 -4.95 22.36
CA CYS A 52 -35.35 -5.21 23.75
C CYS A 52 -36.17 -6.37 24.34
N GLY A 53 -35.61 -7.08 25.32
CA GLY A 53 -36.24 -8.24 25.97
C GLY A 53 -37.67 -7.99 26.49
N PRO A 54 -38.01 -6.84 27.10
CA PRO A 54 -39.38 -6.55 27.52
C PRO A 54 -40.36 -6.41 26.35
N CYS A 55 -39.96 -5.73 25.27
CA CYS A 55 -40.79 -5.57 24.07
C CYS A 55 -40.97 -6.89 23.33
N GLU A 56 -39.94 -7.73 23.30
CA GLU A 56 -39.98 -9.06 22.69
C GLU A 56 -40.95 -10.00 23.43
N ARG A 57 -40.83 -10.13 24.75
CA ARG A 57 -41.71 -11.02 25.55
C ARG A 57 -43.20 -10.68 25.46
N SER A 58 -43.51 -9.43 25.14
CA SER A 58 -44.89 -8.96 25.02
C SER A 58 -45.27 -8.57 23.60
N ASN A 59 -44.45 -8.98 22.64
CA ASN A 59 -44.67 -8.86 21.20
C ASN A 59 -45.14 -7.46 20.74
N SER A 60 -44.62 -6.39 21.36
CA SER A 60 -44.98 -5.03 20.95
C SER A 60 -43.93 -4.44 20.02
N HIS A 61 -44.33 -3.38 19.33
CA HIS A 61 -43.39 -2.52 18.64
C HIS A 61 -42.33 -1.95 19.60
N CYS A 62 -41.07 -2.03 19.19
CA CYS A 62 -39.91 -1.48 19.89
C CYS A 62 -39.39 -0.32 19.05
N GLU A 63 -39.69 0.90 19.47
CA GLU A 63 -39.41 2.12 18.72
C GLU A 63 -38.73 3.17 19.62
N TYR A 64 -37.91 4.01 19.01
CA TYR A 64 -37.29 5.17 19.62
C TYR A 64 -37.87 6.45 19.03
N TYR A 65 -37.94 7.49 19.85
CA TYR A 65 -38.31 8.82 19.40
C TYR A 65 -37.03 9.60 19.10
N ASP A 66 -36.85 10.01 17.85
CA ASP A 66 -35.76 10.88 17.44
C ASP A 66 -36.25 12.34 17.48
N PRO A 67 -35.73 13.19 18.41
CA PRO A 67 -36.16 14.58 18.52
C PRO A 67 -35.70 15.42 17.32
N THR A 68 -34.63 15.02 16.61
CA THR A 68 -34.10 15.79 15.48
C THR A 68 -34.99 15.67 14.24
N LYS A 69 -35.55 14.47 14.02
CA LYS A 69 -36.44 14.16 12.89
C LYS A 69 -37.92 14.17 13.26
N ALA A 70 -38.24 14.39 14.55
CA ALA A 70 -39.58 14.32 15.13
C ALA A 70 -40.38 13.07 14.70
N ARG A 71 -39.68 11.93 14.57
CA ARG A 71 -40.26 10.68 14.07
C ARG A 71 -39.89 9.51 14.96
N LYS A 72 -40.75 8.49 14.93
CA LYS A 72 -40.51 7.22 15.61
C LYS A 72 -39.78 6.27 14.69
N ILE A 73 -38.65 5.75 15.15
CA ILE A 73 -37.80 4.85 14.38
C ILE A 73 -37.85 3.47 15.04
N PRO A 74 -38.24 2.40 14.33
CA PRO A 74 -38.27 1.06 14.90
C PRO A 74 -36.84 0.58 15.12
N ARG A 75 -36.59 -0.11 16.25
CA ARG A 75 -35.26 -0.63 16.61
C ARG A 75 -34.73 -1.66 15.61
N ASN A 76 -35.63 -2.39 14.94
CA ASN A 76 -35.30 -3.29 13.83
C ASN A 76 -34.60 -2.57 12.66
N TYR A 77 -34.89 -1.28 12.44
CA TYR A 77 -34.28 -0.50 11.36
C TYR A 77 -32.75 -0.42 11.47
N VAL A 78 -32.20 -0.46 12.70
CA VAL A 78 -30.75 -0.47 12.92
C VAL A 78 -30.10 -1.72 12.31
N VAL A 79 -30.75 -2.89 12.46
CA VAL A 79 -30.26 -4.16 11.87
C VAL A 79 -30.30 -4.09 10.35
N HIS A 80 -31.40 -3.57 9.79
CA HIS A 80 -31.53 -3.35 8.35
C HIS A 80 -30.44 -2.41 7.82
N LEU A 81 -30.16 -1.31 8.53
CA LEU A 81 -29.07 -0.40 8.18
C LEU A 81 -27.70 -1.08 8.22
N GLN A 82 -27.40 -1.86 9.25
CA GLN A 82 -26.15 -2.61 9.35
C GLN A 82 -25.98 -3.62 8.19
N GLN A 83 -27.07 -4.28 7.79
CA GLN A 83 -27.05 -5.17 6.64
C GLN A 83 -26.85 -4.41 5.32
N LYS A 84 -27.52 -3.27 5.16
CA LYS A 84 -27.38 -2.42 3.99
C LYS A 84 -25.97 -1.85 3.85
N VAL A 85 -25.34 -1.42 4.95
CA VAL A 85 -23.94 -0.99 4.96
C VAL A 85 -23.04 -2.12 4.50
N ARG A 86 -23.15 -3.32 5.10
CA ARG A 86 -22.38 -4.50 4.66
C ARG A 86 -22.58 -4.86 3.19
N GLN A 87 -23.80 -4.72 2.67
CA GLN A 87 -24.08 -4.96 1.26
C GLN A 87 -23.41 -3.92 0.37
N LEU A 88 -23.50 -2.65 0.72
CA LEU A 88 -22.89 -1.55 -0.05
C LEU A 88 -21.37 -1.63 -0.03
N GLU A 89 -20.77 -1.92 1.13
CA GLU A 89 -19.33 -2.15 1.27
C GLU A 89 -18.85 -3.30 0.39
N LYS A 90 -19.61 -4.40 0.34
CA LYS A 90 -19.32 -5.51 -0.56
C LYS A 90 -19.40 -5.08 -2.03
N GLN A 91 -20.44 -4.36 -2.42
CA GLN A 91 -20.59 -3.87 -3.80
C GLN A 91 -19.45 -2.95 -4.21
N LEU A 92 -18.99 -2.07 -3.33
CA LEU A 92 -17.83 -1.23 -3.59
C LEU A 92 -16.56 -2.07 -3.75
N ALA A 93 -16.33 -3.03 -2.86
CA ALA A 93 -15.16 -3.90 -2.93
C ALA A 93 -15.15 -4.81 -4.18
N ASP A 94 -16.32 -5.19 -4.69
CA ASP A 94 -16.44 -5.95 -5.94
C ASP A 94 -16.14 -5.04 -7.15
N LEU A 95 -16.69 -3.82 -7.18
CA LEU A 95 -16.40 -2.84 -8.24
C LEU A 95 -14.93 -2.38 -8.26
N GLU A 96 -14.31 -2.19 -7.09
CA GLU A 96 -12.87 -1.84 -6.99
C GLU A 96 -11.95 -2.96 -7.51
N LYS A 97 -12.44 -4.21 -7.60
CA LYS A 97 -11.69 -5.32 -8.20
C LYS A 97 -11.88 -5.43 -9.71
N ASP A 98 -13.08 -5.09 -10.19
CA ASP A 98 -13.44 -5.24 -11.60
C ASP A 98 -13.06 -4.01 -12.44
N ASP A 99 -12.98 -2.83 -11.82
CA ASP A 99 -12.59 -1.57 -12.46
C ASP A 99 -11.36 -0.98 -11.75
N VAL A 100 -10.14 -1.40 -12.10
CA VAL A 100 -8.95 -0.53 -12.23
C VAL A 100 -7.88 -1.33 -13.01
N GLU A 101 -7.96 -1.34 -14.35
CA GLU A 101 -6.69 -1.22 -15.09
C GLU A 101 -6.14 0.13 -14.62
N PRO A 102 -5.01 0.16 -13.89
CA PRO A 102 -4.56 1.39 -13.29
C PRO A 102 -4.30 2.38 -14.41
N ASP A 103 -5.02 3.51 -14.37
CA ASP A 103 -4.89 4.58 -15.35
C ASP A 103 -3.39 4.78 -15.57
N PRO A 104 -2.87 4.60 -16.79
CA PRO A 104 -1.44 4.70 -17.03
C PRO A 104 -0.87 6.02 -16.50
N GLU A 105 -1.68 7.08 -16.41
CA GLU A 105 -1.28 8.34 -15.78
C GLU A 105 -1.07 8.23 -14.26
N ASP A 106 -1.92 7.50 -13.54
CA ASP A 106 -1.81 7.31 -12.08
C ASP A 106 -0.61 6.41 -11.72
N VAL A 107 -0.36 5.36 -12.51
CA VAL A 107 0.83 4.52 -12.37
C VAL A 107 2.11 5.36 -12.58
N MET A 108 2.11 6.20 -13.61
CA MET A 108 3.25 7.04 -13.96
C MET A 108 3.49 8.15 -12.92
N ARG A 109 2.42 8.69 -12.32
CA ARG A 109 2.47 9.68 -11.25
C ARG A 109 3.03 9.08 -9.95
N GLY A 110 2.63 7.86 -9.60
CA GLY A 110 3.18 7.13 -8.45
C GLY A 110 4.68 6.85 -8.59
N ALA A 111 5.11 6.45 -9.80
CA ALA A 111 6.52 6.18 -10.10
C ALA A 111 7.40 7.45 -10.12
N ALA A 112 6.81 8.63 -10.32
CA ALA A 112 7.52 9.90 -10.52
C ALA A 112 8.07 10.58 -9.27
N THR A 113 7.72 10.09 -8.09
CA THR A 113 8.28 10.58 -6.83
C THR A 113 9.51 9.76 -6.43
N VAL A 114 10.69 10.37 -6.49
CA VAL A 114 11.98 9.69 -6.25
C VAL A 114 12.66 10.27 -5.03
N ARG A 115 12.91 9.43 -4.02
CA ARG A 115 13.89 9.70 -2.97
C ARG A 115 15.27 9.28 -3.46
N VAL A 116 16.18 10.22 -3.62
CA VAL A 116 17.53 10.00 -4.15
C VAL A 116 18.52 9.66 -3.02
N GLN A 117 18.24 10.09 -1.79
CA GLN A 117 19.03 9.79 -0.58
C GLN A 117 18.09 9.65 0.64
N ASP A 118 18.53 8.93 1.68
CA ASP A 118 17.74 8.64 2.90
C ASP A 118 17.33 9.89 3.70
N SER A 119 17.97 11.03 3.44
CA SER A 119 17.72 12.29 4.18
C SER A 119 16.98 13.37 3.38
N ASP A 120 16.54 13.10 2.14
CA ASP A 120 15.95 14.12 1.25
C ASP A 120 14.46 13.85 0.97
N GLU A 121 13.69 14.95 0.87
CA GLU A 121 12.28 14.93 0.48
C GLU A 121 12.13 14.29 -0.92
N SER A 122 10.98 13.65 -1.19
CA SER A 122 10.76 13.01 -2.50
C SER A 122 10.75 14.07 -3.60
N LYS A 123 11.68 13.98 -4.55
CA LYS A 123 11.76 14.89 -5.69
C LYS A 123 10.97 14.32 -6.87
N PHE A 124 10.12 15.15 -7.46
CA PHE A 124 9.43 14.83 -8.69
C PHE A 124 10.36 15.10 -9.87
N LEU A 125 10.89 14.05 -10.49
CA LEU A 125 11.85 14.15 -11.59
C LEU A 125 11.19 14.14 -12.97
N GLY A 126 9.85 14.22 -13.00
CA GLY A 126 9.06 14.23 -14.23
C GLY A 126 8.69 12.83 -14.71
N PRO A 127 7.55 12.70 -15.43
CA PRO A 127 7.03 11.41 -15.89
C PRO A 127 7.96 10.70 -16.90
N SER A 128 8.71 11.46 -17.70
CA SER A 128 9.57 10.96 -18.78
C SER A 128 11.04 10.74 -18.38
N SER A 129 11.36 10.84 -17.09
CA SER A 129 12.75 10.68 -16.62
C SER A 129 13.23 9.24 -16.70
N GLY A 130 14.53 9.02 -16.93
CA GLY A 130 15.08 7.65 -16.99
C GLY A 130 14.84 6.84 -15.71
N ILE A 131 14.79 7.51 -14.56
CA ILE A 131 14.51 6.90 -13.25
C ILE A 131 13.05 6.46 -13.08
N THR A 132 12.08 7.21 -13.61
CA THR A 132 10.67 6.81 -13.62
C THR A 132 10.47 5.59 -14.50
N ILE A 133 11.03 5.63 -15.71
CA ILE A 133 10.97 4.53 -16.67
C ILE A 133 11.57 3.26 -16.06
N THR A 134 12.75 3.35 -15.44
CA THR A 134 13.41 2.18 -14.82
C THR A 134 12.59 1.61 -13.65
N ARG A 135 11.97 2.44 -12.83
CA ARG A 135 11.09 2.00 -11.73
C ARG A 135 9.80 1.36 -12.22
N LEU A 136 9.20 1.92 -13.26
CA LEU A 136 8.02 1.35 -13.90
C LEU A 136 8.32 -0.05 -14.43
N VAL A 137 9.43 -0.19 -15.15
CA VAL A 137 9.91 -1.50 -15.64
C VAL A 137 10.14 -2.47 -14.46
N MET A 138 10.73 -2.00 -13.36
CA MET A 138 10.94 -2.82 -12.16
C MET A 138 9.61 -3.25 -11.50
N GLN A 139 8.63 -2.36 -11.45
CA GLN A 139 7.31 -2.63 -10.89
C GLN A 139 6.52 -3.62 -11.75
N LEU A 140 6.56 -3.47 -13.08
CA LEU A 140 5.98 -4.41 -14.03
C LEU A 140 6.67 -5.78 -13.93
N ALA A 141 8.00 -5.81 -13.89
CA ALA A 141 8.76 -7.05 -13.69
C ALA A 141 8.33 -7.77 -12.40
N LYS A 142 8.05 -7.04 -11.32
CA LYS A 142 7.55 -7.60 -10.05
C LYS A 142 6.10 -8.11 -10.14
N GLN A 143 5.28 -7.59 -11.03
CA GLN A 143 3.92 -8.10 -11.27
C GLN A 143 3.94 -9.40 -12.09
N PHE A 144 4.86 -9.51 -13.05
CA PHE A 144 4.97 -10.67 -13.94
C PHE A 144 5.94 -11.76 -13.47
N THR A 145 6.68 -11.52 -12.39
CA THR A 145 7.60 -12.50 -11.79
C THR A 145 7.26 -12.69 -10.31
N GLU A 146 7.23 -13.94 -9.86
CA GLU A 146 6.98 -14.28 -8.44
C GLU A 146 8.22 -14.04 -7.54
N SER A 147 9.36 -13.70 -8.15
CA SER A 147 10.63 -13.45 -7.46
C SER A 147 10.58 -12.17 -6.63
N LYS A 148 11.03 -12.26 -5.38
CA LYS A 148 11.03 -11.12 -4.45
C LYS A 148 12.27 -10.25 -4.59
N SER A 149 13.29 -10.72 -5.30
CA SER A 149 14.56 -10.03 -5.49
C SER A 149 15.11 -10.18 -6.91
N ILE A 150 15.70 -9.12 -7.45
CA ILE A 150 16.45 -9.10 -8.72
C ILE A 150 17.53 -10.21 -8.75
N SER A 151 18.09 -10.57 -7.59
CA SER A 151 19.11 -11.62 -7.48
C SER A 151 18.58 -13.04 -7.75
N GLU A 152 17.26 -13.24 -7.68
CA GLU A 152 16.63 -14.54 -7.98
C GLU A 152 16.37 -14.73 -9.49
N ILE A 153 16.31 -13.63 -10.23
CA ILE A 153 15.99 -13.61 -11.68
C ILE A 153 17.25 -13.78 -12.52
N VAL A 154 18.37 -13.21 -12.06
CA VAL A 154 19.67 -13.33 -12.75
C VAL A 154 20.45 -14.50 -12.14
N PRO A 155 20.72 -15.57 -12.89
CA PRO A 155 21.57 -16.66 -12.42
C PRO A 155 22.91 -16.13 -11.90
N HIS A 156 23.36 -16.60 -10.72
CA HIS A 156 24.59 -16.11 -10.09
C HIS A 156 25.83 -16.16 -10.99
N ALA A 157 25.88 -17.09 -11.95
CA ALA A 157 26.93 -17.17 -12.96
C ALA A 157 26.94 -15.93 -13.89
N GLN A 158 25.78 -15.53 -14.42
CA GLN A 158 25.67 -14.35 -15.28
C GLN A 158 25.95 -13.05 -14.53
N ALA A 159 25.55 -12.95 -13.26
CA ALA A 159 25.84 -11.78 -12.43
C ALA A 159 27.34 -11.61 -12.17
N LYS A 160 28.07 -12.73 -12.03
CA LYS A 160 29.53 -12.74 -11.89
C LYS A 160 30.21 -12.32 -13.20
N ASP A 161 29.82 -12.92 -14.33
CA ASP A 161 30.38 -12.58 -15.64
C ASP A 161 30.15 -11.11 -16.01
N SER A 162 28.96 -10.57 -15.71
CA SER A 162 28.60 -9.17 -15.94
C SER A 162 29.44 -8.20 -15.09
N ARG A 163 29.72 -8.57 -13.83
CA ARG A 163 30.62 -7.80 -12.95
C ARG A 163 32.05 -7.85 -13.45
N GLU A 164 32.53 -9.04 -13.85
CA GLU A 164 33.91 -9.22 -14.33
C GLU A 164 34.14 -8.45 -15.63
N THR A 165 33.23 -8.55 -16.60
CA THR A 165 33.28 -7.76 -17.84
C THR A 165 33.24 -6.25 -17.56
N PHE A 166 32.36 -5.78 -16.67
CA PHE A 166 32.33 -4.37 -16.30
C PHE A 166 33.64 -3.90 -15.65
N THR A 167 34.22 -4.67 -14.73
CA THR A 167 35.51 -4.33 -14.10
C THR A 167 36.67 -4.34 -15.09
N GLN A 168 36.64 -5.25 -16.07
CA GLN A 168 37.65 -5.33 -17.10
C GLN A 168 37.53 -4.15 -18.07
N GLU A 169 36.31 -3.72 -18.40
CA GLU A 169 36.10 -2.50 -19.18
C GLU A 169 36.54 -1.26 -18.41
N ASP A 170 36.19 -1.08 -17.14
CA ASP A 170 36.56 0.10 -16.34
C ASP A 170 38.10 0.24 -16.18
N GLN A 171 38.84 -0.86 -16.27
CA GLN A 171 40.31 -0.86 -16.28
C GLN A 171 40.92 -0.44 -17.64
N ARG A 172 40.15 -0.44 -18.73
CA ARG A 172 40.64 0.03 -20.04
C ARG A 172 40.71 1.56 -20.05
N PRO A 173 41.82 2.16 -20.50
CA PRO A 173 42.00 3.61 -20.50
C PRO A 173 41.03 4.39 -21.43
N THR A 174 40.20 3.72 -22.22
CA THR A 174 39.27 4.32 -23.18
C THR A 174 37.80 4.04 -22.88
N SER A 175 37.47 3.36 -21.78
CA SER A 175 36.11 2.83 -21.54
C SER A 175 35.14 3.79 -20.89
N LYS A 176 35.57 5.00 -20.54
CA LYS A 176 34.64 6.08 -20.25
C LYS A 176 34.40 6.79 -21.56
N ILE A 177 33.20 6.66 -22.07
CA ILE A 177 32.60 7.70 -22.91
C ILE A 177 32.90 9.00 -22.18
N TYR A 178 33.90 9.74 -22.65
CA TYR A 178 34.09 11.09 -22.18
C TYR A 178 32.76 11.78 -22.48
N PRO A 179 32.10 12.40 -21.49
CA PRO A 179 30.98 13.27 -21.81
C PRO A 179 31.46 14.20 -22.92
N MET A 180 30.63 14.41 -23.94
CA MET A 180 30.95 15.29 -25.08
C MET A 180 31.41 16.70 -24.64
N VAL A 181 31.19 17.03 -23.36
CA VAL A 181 31.73 18.18 -22.65
C VAL A 181 32.50 17.69 -21.41
N SER A 182 33.76 18.08 -21.29
CA SER A 182 34.58 17.89 -20.08
C SER A 182 34.18 18.91 -19.02
N ASP A 183 33.91 18.47 -17.79
CA ASP A 183 33.71 19.36 -16.63
C ASP A 183 35.02 20.00 -16.13
N VAL A 184 36.16 19.56 -16.66
CA VAL A 184 37.46 20.18 -16.43
C VAL A 184 37.64 21.32 -17.43
N ALA A 185 37.73 22.56 -16.91
CA ALA A 185 38.05 23.73 -17.72
C ALA A 185 39.45 23.56 -18.33
N ALA A 186 39.57 23.69 -19.64
CA ALA A 186 40.86 23.73 -20.30
C ALA A 186 41.62 24.97 -19.82
N GLU A 187 42.83 24.79 -19.28
CA GLU A 187 43.67 25.89 -18.77
C GLU A 187 44.10 26.84 -19.90
N GLU A 188 44.22 26.32 -21.12
CA GLU A 188 44.56 27.08 -22.31
C GLU A 188 43.66 26.70 -23.48
N LEU A 189 43.23 27.72 -24.24
CA LEU A 189 42.47 27.52 -25.47
C LEU A 189 43.41 27.07 -26.61
N PRO A 190 42.95 26.17 -27.50
CA PRO A 190 43.75 25.74 -28.64
C PRO A 190 44.07 26.92 -29.58
N ASN A 191 45.21 26.83 -30.29
CA ASN A 191 45.58 27.82 -31.30
C ASN A 191 44.46 27.98 -32.35
N ARG A 192 44.33 29.18 -32.93
CA ARG A 192 43.30 29.56 -33.90
C ARG A 192 43.23 28.57 -35.06
N ASP A 193 44.37 28.15 -35.59
CA ASP A 193 44.42 27.23 -36.73
C ASP A 193 43.85 25.85 -36.38
N LEU A 194 44.20 25.35 -35.20
CA LEU A 194 43.68 24.08 -34.68
C LEU A 194 42.19 24.18 -34.35
N THR A 195 41.74 25.33 -33.84
CA THR A 195 40.32 25.60 -33.58
C THR A 195 39.50 25.54 -34.87
N ASN A 196 39.97 26.19 -35.94
CA ASN A 196 39.28 26.17 -37.24
C ASN A 196 39.19 24.75 -37.80
N LEU A 197 40.27 23.98 -37.71
CA LEU A 197 40.29 22.58 -38.14
C LEU A 197 39.31 21.70 -37.35
N LEU A 198 39.27 21.86 -36.03
CA LEU A 198 38.33 21.12 -35.18
C LEU A 198 36.86 21.46 -35.49
N VAL A 199 36.58 22.75 -35.76
CA VAL A 199 35.26 23.21 -36.16
C VAL A 199 34.86 22.62 -37.51
N GLU A 200 35.77 22.63 -38.48
CA GLU A 200 35.54 22.03 -39.80
C GLU A 200 35.26 20.53 -39.69
N LEU A 201 36.07 19.80 -38.91
CA LEU A 201 35.84 18.37 -38.65
C LEU A 201 34.51 18.10 -37.94
N PHE A 202 34.09 18.94 -36.99
CA PHE A 202 32.81 18.81 -36.31
C PHE A 202 31.64 18.95 -37.29
N TYR A 203 31.68 19.96 -38.16
CA TYR A 203 30.64 20.16 -39.18
C TYR A 203 30.68 19.11 -40.28
N CYS A 204 31.84 18.57 -40.63
CA CYS A 204 31.98 17.48 -41.61
C CYS A 204 31.55 16.11 -41.08
N LYS A 205 31.63 15.85 -39.77
CA LYS A 205 31.16 14.58 -39.15
C LYS A 205 29.68 14.59 -38.76
N GLY A 206 29.02 15.75 -38.85
CA GLY A 206 27.60 15.93 -38.50
C GLY A 206 26.61 15.67 -39.64
N MET A 207 27.07 15.25 -40.82
CA MET A 207 26.26 14.79 -41.97
C MET A 207 26.53 13.32 -42.28
#